data_AF-A0A7V7XD17-F1
#
_entry.id   AF-A0A7V7XD17-F1
#
_cell.length_a   1.000
_cell.length_b   1.000
_cell.length_c   1.000
_cell.angle_alpha   90.00
_cell.angle_beta   90.00
_cell.angle_gamma   90.00
#
_symmetry.space_group_name_H-M   'P 1'
#
loop_
_entity.id
_entity.type
_entity.pdbx_description
1 polymer ?
#
loop_
_entity_poly.entity_id
_entity_poly.type
_entity_poly.pdbx_seq_one_letter_code
_entity_poly.pdbx_strand_id
1 'polypeptide(L)' 'MEQIEEESQPRRVIYLPPASHRLEDYSQQVCHDLGEEFTEPEVIEGFTQFVKVAVRIMARHLNGGTFDNDTE' A
#
# COMPACT_ATOMS: atom_id res chain seq x y z
N MET A 1 47.89 -3.21 15.32
CA MET A 1 46.92 -2.63 14.38
C MET A 1 45.78 -3.62 14.29
N GLU A 2 44.70 -3.42 15.04
CA GLU A 2 43.46 -4.17 14.85
C GLU A 2 42.55 -3.29 14.00
N GLN A 3 42.34 -3.69 12.75
CA GLN A 3 41.33 -3.10 11.89
C GLN A 3 40.00 -3.74 12.29
N ILE A 4 39.12 -2.95 12.90
CA ILE A 4 37.75 -3.35 13.20
C ILE A 4 37.00 -3.29 11.87
N GLU A 5 36.63 -4.45 11.34
CA GLU A 5 35.71 -4.56 10.20
C GLU A 5 34.35 -4.03 10.66
N GLU A 6 34.06 -2.79 10.28
CA GLU A 6 32.77 -2.15 10.49
C GLU A 6 31.77 -2.80 9.53
N GLU A 7 31.19 -3.94 9.93
CA GLU A 7 30.07 -4.55 9.23
C GLU A 7 28.92 -3.54 9.16
N SER A 8 28.76 -2.91 7.99
CA SER A 8 27.66 -1.99 7.75
C SER A 8 26.35 -2.77 7.88
N GLN A 9 25.63 -2.56 8.98
CA GLN A 9 24.33 -3.19 9.18
C GLN A 9 23.44 -2.92 7.95
N PRO A 10 22.69 -3.93 7.45
CA PRO A 10 21.82 -3.75 6.30
C PRO A 10 20.80 -2.65 6.61
N ARG A 11 20.76 -1.61 5.77
CA ARG A 11 19.80 -0.52 5.91
C ARG A 11 18.39 -1.11 5.85
N ARG A 12 17.60 -0.89 6.91
CA ARG A 12 16.20 -1.33 6.96
C ARG A 12 15.43 -0.68 5.81
N VAL A 13 14.86 -1.49 4.92
CA VAL A 13 13.94 -1.02 3.88
C VAL A 13 12.62 -0.62 4.55
N ILE A 14 12.11 0.57 4.23
CA ILE A 14 10.80 1.06 4.68
C ILE A 14 9.88 1.14 3.47
N TYR A 15 8.78 0.40 3.52
CA TYR A 15 7.73 0.42 2.51
C TYR A 15 6.71 1.50 2.86
N LEU A 16 6.43 2.38 1.89
CA LEU A 16 5.41 3.42 2.02
C LEU A 16 4.25 3.11 1.05
N PRO A 17 3.00 3.42 1.43
CA PRO A 17 1.90 3.32 0.48
C PRO A 17 2.12 4.29 -0.69
N PRO A 18 1.62 3.97 -1.89
CA PRO A 18 1.68 4.88 -3.04
C PRO A 18 0.95 6.21 -2.75
N ALA A 19 1.31 7.25 -3.50
CA ALA A 19 0.63 8.54 -3.42
C ALA A 19 -0.85 8.42 -3.84
N SER A 20 -1.74 9.17 -3.17
CA SER A 20 -3.19 9.07 -3.35
C SER A 20 -3.65 9.22 -4.80
N HIS A 21 -3.10 10.18 -5.55
CA HIS A 21 -3.46 10.40 -6.96
C HIS A 21 -3.17 9.17 -7.82
N ARG A 22 -2.07 8.43 -7.55
CA ARG A 22 -1.77 7.20 -8.30
C ARG A 22 -2.78 6.09 -8.01
N LEU A 23 -3.32 6.06 -6.79
CA LEU A 23 -4.34 5.09 -6.40
C LEU A 23 -5.70 5.45 -7.02
N GLU A 24 -5.99 6.74 -7.17
CA GLU A 24 -7.16 7.24 -7.89
C GLU A 24 -7.08 6.87 -9.39
N ASP A 25 -5.95 7.17 -10.04
CA ASP A 25 -5.71 6.82 -11.45
C ASP A 25 -5.80 5.29 -11.66
N TYR A 26 -5.17 4.52 -10.76
CA TYR A 26 -5.24 3.06 -10.78
C TYR A 26 -6.68 2.55 -10.65
N SER A 27 -7.45 3.12 -9.73
CA SER A 27 -8.83 2.69 -9.48
C SER A 27 -9.73 2.99 -10.67
N GLN A 28 -9.57 4.17 -11.30
CA GLN A 28 -10.28 4.51 -12.53
C GLN A 28 -9.94 3.55 -13.66
N GLN A 29 -8.65 3.23 -13.86
CA GLN A 29 -8.20 2.30 -14.89
C GLN A 29 -8.79 0.91 -14.68
N VAL A 30 -8.74 0.38 -13.46
CA VAL A 30 -9.31 -0.95 -13.15
C VAL A 30 -10.81 -0.96 -13.38
N CYS A 31 -11.54 0.05 -12.90
CA CYS A 31 -12.99 0.16 -13.12
C CYS A 31 -13.33 0.22 -14.62
N HIS A 32 -12.57 0.98 -15.41
CA HIS A 32 -12.71 1.03 -16.85
C HIS A 32 -12.47 -0.35 -17.51
N ASP A 33 -11.43 -1.06 -17.10
CA ASP A 33 -11.07 -2.37 -17.67
C ASP A 33 -12.06 -3.48 -17.30
N LEU A 34 -12.79 -3.32 -16.20
CA LEU A 34 -13.82 -4.27 -15.76
C LEU A 34 -15.12 -4.14 -16.55
N GLY A 35 -15.44 -2.96 -17.07
CA GLY A 35 -16.65 -2.71 -17.86
C GLY A 35 -17.33 -1.38 -17.51
N GLU A 36 -18.22 -0.92 -18.40
CA GLU A 36 -18.93 0.36 -18.24
C GLU A 36 -19.74 0.40 -16.92
N GLU A 37 -20.28 -0.72 -16.46
CA GLU A 37 -21.05 -0.83 -15.22
C GLU A 37 -20.24 -0.54 -13.95
N PHE A 38 -18.91 -0.57 -14.03
CA PHE A 38 -18.01 -0.26 -12.90
C PHE A 38 -17.48 1.17 -12.95
N THR A 39 -17.83 1.95 -13.97
CA THR A 39 -17.34 3.33 -14.16
C THR A 39 -18.20 4.39 -13.46
N GLU A 40 -19.25 3.98 -12.76
CA GLU A 40 -20.07 4.88 -11.95
C GLU A 40 -19.20 5.58 -10.87
N PRO A 41 -19.35 6.91 -10.65
CA PRO A 41 -18.49 7.65 -9.74
C PRO A 41 -18.44 7.08 -8.32
N GLU A 42 -19.56 6.60 -7.80
CA GLU A 42 -19.67 6.01 -6.47
C GLU A 42 -18.92 4.67 -6.35
N VAL A 43 -18.92 3.87 -7.42
CA VAL A 43 -18.18 2.60 -7.49
C VAL A 43 -16.68 2.88 -7.50
N ILE A 44 -16.24 3.81 -8.35
CA ILE A 44 -14.82 4.22 -8.42
C ILE A 44 -14.37 4.79 -7.07
N GLU A 45 -15.17 5.65 -6.44
CA GLU A 45 -14.85 6.23 -5.14
C GLU A 45 -14.74 5.16 -4.06
N GLY A 46 -15.73 4.28 -3.95
CA GLY A 46 -15.73 3.18 -2.99
C GLY A 46 -14.54 2.24 -3.18
N PHE A 47 -14.24 1.88 -4.43
CA PHE A 47 -13.08 1.06 -4.75
C PHE A 47 -11.76 1.77 -4.43
N THR A 48 -11.64 3.06 -4.75
CA THR A 48 -10.47 3.87 -4.43
C THR A 48 -10.21 3.91 -2.93
N GLN A 49 -11.25 4.10 -2.11
CA GLN A 49 -11.13 4.08 -0.64
C GLN A 49 -10.67 2.72 -0.13
N PHE A 50 -11.25 1.63 -0.67
CA PHE A 50 -10.84 0.28 -0.34
C PHE A 50 -9.35 0.03 -0.67
N VAL A 51 -8.91 0.39 -1.87
CA VAL A 51 -7.50 0.26 -2.30
C VAL A 51 -6.57 1.06 -1.40
N LYS A 52 -6.93 2.30 -1.03
CA LYS A 52 -6.17 3.15 -0.10
C LYS A 52 -5.96 2.46 1.26
N VAL A 53 -6.96 1.76 1.78
CA VAL A 53 -6.84 0.98 3.03
C VAL A 53 -5.95 -0.24 2.82
N ALA A 54 -6.18 -1.03 1.75
CA ALA A 54 -5.43 -2.24 1.45
C ALA A 54 -3.92 -1.98 1.29
N VAL A 55 -3.52 -0.91 0.60
CA VAL A 55 -2.08 -0.61 0.41
C VAL A 55 -1.41 -0.13 1.69
N ARG A 56 -2.13 0.55 2.60
CA ARG A 56 -1.60 0.94 3.92
C ARG A 56 -1.35 -0.28 4.78
N ILE A 57 -2.31 -1.20 4.77
CA ILE A 57 -2.20 -2.51 5.39
C ILE A 57 -0.96 -3.25 4.88
N MET A 58 -0.80 -3.33 3.55
CA MET A 58 0.35 -4.02 2.95
C MET A 58 1.67 -3.37 3.33
N ALA A 59 1.75 -2.03 3.28
CA ALA A 59 2.95 -1.31 3.69
C ALA A 59 3.30 -1.58 5.16
N ARG A 60 2.31 -1.60 6.06
CA ARG A 60 2.51 -1.97 7.48
C ARG A 60 3.02 -3.40 7.62
N HIS A 61 2.41 -4.36 6.92
CA HIS A 61 2.81 -5.76 6.96
C HIS A 61 4.25 -5.96 6.46
N LEU A 62 4.61 -5.35 5.33
CA LEU A 62 5.96 -5.42 4.76
C LEU A 62 7.02 -4.76 5.66
N ASN A 63 6.63 -3.79 6.49
CA ASN A 63 7.51 -3.17 7.49
C ASN A 63 7.67 -4.01 8.78
N GLY A 64 7.06 -5.20 8.84
CA GLY A 64 7.09 -6.10 10.00
C GLY A 64 6.00 -5.82 11.03
N GLY A 65 4.96 -5.07 10.69
CA GLY A 65 3.80 -4.88 11.56
C GLY A 65 2.87 -6.10 11.54
N THR A 66 2.44 -6.55 12.71
CA THR A 66 1.32 -7.50 12.83
C THR A 66 -0.01 -6.79 12.61
N PHE A 67 -0.96 -7.55 12.06
CA PHE A 67 -2.38 -7.23 12.21
C PHE A 67 -2.78 -7.60 13.62
N ASP A 68 -2.89 -6.61 14.50
CA ASP A 68 -3.59 -6.84 15.77
C ASP A 68 -5.08 -6.83 15.43
N ASN A 69 -5.67 -8.03 15.41
CA ASN A 69 -7.11 -8.23 15.22
C ASN A 69 -7.87 -8.06 16.55
N ASP A 70 -7.23 -7.47 17.55
CA ASP A 70 -7.78 -7.26 18.89
C ASP A 70 -8.59 -5.96 18.88
N THR A 71 -9.83 -6.06 18.42
CA THR A 71 -10.89 -5.12 18.80
C THR A 71 -12.04 -5.95 19.36
N GLU A 72 -12.04 -6.09 20.69
CA GLU A 72 -13.24 -6.43 21.48
C GLU A 72 -14.28 -5.32 21.38
#